data_AF-A0A1G2HP33-F1
#
_entry.id   AF-A0A1G2HP33-F1
#
_cell.length_a   1.000
_cell.length_b   1.000
_cell.length_c   1.000
_cell.angle_alpha   90.00
_cell.angle_beta   90.00
_cell.angle_gamma   90.00
#
_symmetry.space_group_name_H-M   'P 1'
#
loop_
_entity.id
_entity.type
_entity.pdbx_description
1 polymer ?
#
loop_
_entity_poly.entity_id
_entity_poly.type
_entity_poly.pdbx_seq_one_letter_code
_entity_poly.pdbx_strand_id
1 'polypeptide(L)'
;MLKEMKGGVVAIVRDPRFTILSWKTTFEALKESTENQCVAWNFIANTILSSRKLGVKIIRYEDLIQNPTSVIEIIANHLGVKAKFRKPLPIIKQLAIEDFLVTKGISIGSAEVDFMVIERVCGKIAKRFGYTSMHK
;
A
#
# COMPACT_ATOMS: atom_id res chain seq x y z
N MET A 1 -33.46 14.95 14.31
CA MET A 1 -32.07 15.36 14.52
C MET A 1 -31.17 14.20 14.11
N LEU A 2 -30.66 14.21 12.87
CA LEU A 2 -29.75 13.17 12.40
C LEU A 2 -28.44 13.30 13.21
N LYS A 3 -28.08 12.26 13.97
CA LYS A 3 -26.73 12.15 14.55
C LYS A 3 -25.76 12.26 13.38
N GLU A 4 -24.96 13.33 13.33
CA GLU A 4 -23.83 13.39 12.42
C GLU A 4 -22.99 12.12 12.65
N MET A 5 -22.95 11.24 11.67
CA MET A 5 -22.02 10.13 11.68
C MET A 5 -20.63 10.74 11.61
N LYS A 6 -19.98 10.90 12.77
CA LYS A 6 -18.55 11.18 12.88
C LYS A 6 -17.78 9.97 12.34
N GLY A 7 -17.80 9.81 11.02
CA GLY A 7 -17.04 8.78 10.32
C GLY A 7 -15.57 9.17 10.29
N GLY A 8 -14.69 8.19 10.49
CA GLY A 8 -13.26 8.34 10.22
C GLY A 8 -12.91 7.67 8.89
N VAL A 9 -11.87 8.18 8.23
CA VAL A 9 -11.36 7.61 6.99
C VAL A 9 -9.98 7.01 7.26
N VAL A 10 -9.84 5.74 6.93
CA VAL A 10 -8.56 5.03 6.98
C VAL A 10 -8.13 4.72 5.55
N ALA A 11 -6.91 5.13 5.20
CA ALA A 11 -6.29 4.80 3.92
C ALA A 11 -5.17 3.78 4.15
N ILE A 12 -5.28 2.62 3.52
CA ILE A 12 -4.22 1.61 3.49
C ILE A 12 -3.45 1.79 2.19
N VAL A 13 -2.16 2.08 2.29
CA VAL A 13 -1.27 2.27 1.14
C VAL A 13 -0.26 1.15 1.14
N ARG A 14 0.02 0.60 -0.04
CA ARG A 14 1.00 -0.48 -0.24
C ARG A 14 2.21 0.05 -1.00
N ASP A 15 3.36 -0.59 -0.80
CA ASP A 15 4.56 -0.31 -1.59
C ASP A 15 4.24 -0.33 -3.10
N PRO A 16 4.68 0.69 -3.86
CA PRO A 16 4.35 0.77 -5.28
C PRO A 16 4.90 -0.41 -6.09
N ARG A 17 6.00 -1.06 -5.68
CA ARG A 17 6.55 -2.23 -6.39
C ARG A 17 5.54 -3.35 -6.46
N PHE A 18 4.98 -3.72 -5.31
CA PHE A 18 3.96 -4.75 -5.25
C PHE A 18 2.64 -4.27 -5.85
N THR A 19 2.30 -2.99 -5.69
CA THR A 19 1.05 -2.44 -6.22
C THR A 19 1.02 -2.47 -7.75
N ILE A 20 2.05 -1.92 -8.41
CA ILE A 20 2.12 -1.82 -9.86
C ILE A 20 2.21 -3.22 -10.49
N LEU A 21 3.06 -4.11 -9.98
CA LEU A 21 3.11 -5.49 -10.48
C LEU A 21 1.79 -6.22 -10.26
N SER A 22 1.13 -6.00 -9.11
CA SER A 22 -0.21 -6.56 -8.88
C SER A 22 -1.21 -6.01 -9.90
N TRP A 23 -1.19 -4.71 -10.23
CA TRP A 23 -2.09 -4.14 -11.24
C TRP A 23 -1.86 -4.76 -12.62
N LYS A 24 -0.61 -4.87 -13.07
CA LYS A 24 -0.27 -5.52 -14.35
C LYS A 24 -0.77 -6.96 -14.44
N THR A 25 -0.69 -7.72 -13.35
CA THR A 25 -1.17 -9.11 -13.32
C THR A 25 -2.69 -9.23 -13.20
N THR A 26 -3.38 -8.18 -12.77
CA THR A 26 -4.82 -8.23 -12.50
C THR A 26 -5.65 -7.59 -13.62
N PHE A 27 -5.13 -6.55 -14.26
CA PHE A 27 -5.86 -5.75 -15.23
C PHE A 27 -5.11 -5.70 -16.56
N GLU A 28 -5.67 -6.34 -17.59
CA GLU A 28 -5.09 -6.38 -18.94
C GLU A 28 -4.78 -4.97 -19.47
N ALA A 29 -5.71 -4.03 -19.29
CA ALA A 29 -5.56 -2.64 -19.73
C ALA A 29 -4.40 -1.89 -19.05
N LEU A 30 -3.84 -2.43 -17.96
CA LEU A 30 -2.72 -1.84 -17.24
C LEU A 30 -1.41 -2.59 -17.50
N LYS A 31 -1.31 -3.50 -18.46
CA LYS A 31 -0.05 -4.22 -18.72
C LYS A 31 1.02 -3.37 -19.41
N GLU A 32 0.61 -2.41 -20.21
CA GLU A 32 1.47 -1.82 -21.24
C GLU A 32 2.43 -0.72 -20.75
N SER A 33 2.09 0.03 -19.69
CA SER A 33 2.94 1.15 -19.24
C SER A 33 3.06 1.25 -17.73
N THR A 34 4.24 0.91 -17.22
CA THR A 34 4.65 1.09 -15.81
C THR A 34 4.66 2.55 -15.41
N GLU A 35 5.07 3.43 -16.32
CA GLU A 35 5.15 4.87 -16.08
C GLU A 35 3.76 5.47 -15.87
N ASN A 36 2.78 5.15 -16.72
CA ASN A 36 1.40 5.61 -16.56
C ASN A 36 0.79 5.11 -15.25
N GLN A 37 1.08 3.87 -14.88
CA GLN A 37 0.65 3.31 -13.60
C GLN A 37 1.29 4.03 -12.41
N CYS A 38 2.58 4.36 -12.51
CA CYS A 38 3.24 5.13 -11.47
C CYS A 38 2.71 6.56 -11.35
N VAL A 39 2.35 7.21 -12.47
CA VAL A 39 1.66 8.50 -12.47
C VAL A 39 0.32 8.41 -11.74
N ALA A 40 -0.49 7.40 -12.08
CA ALA A 40 -1.78 7.17 -11.42
C ALA A 40 -1.61 6.89 -9.91
N TRP A 41 -0.67 6.01 -9.55
CA TRP A 41 -0.36 5.71 -8.16
C TRP A 41 0.10 6.96 -7.41
N ASN A 42 1.01 7.75 -7.97
CA ASN A 42 1.49 9.01 -7.37
C ASN A 42 0.37 10.02 -7.16
N PHE A 43 -0.56 10.14 -8.11
CA PHE A 43 -1.70 11.04 -7.99
C PHE A 43 -2.58 10.64 -6.79
N ILE A 44 -2.94 9.36 -6.70
CA ILE A 44 -3.74 8.82 -5.59
C ILE A 44 -2.97 8.96 -4.26
N ALA A 45 -1.70 8.56 -4.23
CA ALA A 45 -0.86 8.57 -3.04
C ALA A 45 -0.62 9.99 -2.51
N ASN A 46 -0.39 10.98 -3.38
CA ASN A 46 -0.28 12.37 -2.98
C ASN A 46 -1.60 12.94 -2.45
N THR A 47 -2.72 12.55 -3.06
CA THR A 47 -4.05 12.93 -2.57
C THR A 47 -4.25 12.40 -1.15
N ILE A 48 -3.94 11.12 -0.92
CA ILE A 48 -4.03 10.49 0.40
C ILE A 48 -3.10 11.20 1.42
N LEU A 49 -1.84 11.49 1.06
CA LEU A 49 -0.92 12.23 1.94
C LEU A 49 -1.46 13.62 2.31
N SER A 50 -2.02 14.33 1.34
CA SER A 50 -2.58 15.66 1.54
C SER A 50 -3.81 15.63 2.43
N SER A 51 -4.58 14.54 2.41
CA SER A 51 -5.76 14.34 3.26
C SER A 51 -5.42 14.03 4.73
N ARG A 52 -4.14 13.83 5.10
CA ARG A 52 -3.74 13.75 6.52
C ARG A 52 -4.21 14.97 7.32
N LYS A 53 -4.17 16.15 6.72
CA LYS A 53 -4.62 17.41 7.35
C LYS A 53 -6.13 17.44 7.62
N LEU A 54 -6.89 16.58 6.94
CA LEU A 54 -8.34 16.40 7.12
C LEU A 54 -8.66 15.29 8.14
N GLY A 55 -7.65 14.73 8.81
CA GLY A 55 -7.81 13.67 9.79
C GLY A 55 -7.77 12.25 9.23
N VAL A 56 -7.44 12.05 7.95
CA VAL A 56 -7.30 10.69 7.39
C VAL A 56 -6.16 9.93 8.07
N LYS A 57 -6.46 8.75 8.62
CA LYS A 57 -5.44 7.84 9.16
C LYS A 57 -4.83 7.02 8.04
N ILE A 58 -3.52 7.18 7.83
CA ILE A 58 -2.77 6.40 6.85
C ILE A 58 -2.08 5.23 7.54
N ILE A 59 -2.23 4.04 6.95
CA ILE A 59 -1.61 2.79 7.38
C ILE A 59 -0.83 2.19 6.21
N ARG A 60 0.38 1.68 6.44
CA ARG A 60 1.08 0.87 5.43
C ARG A 60 0.50 -0.54 5.43
N TYR A 61 0.28 -1.08 4.24
CA TYR A 61 -0.19 -2.45 4.06
C TYR A 61 0.75 -3.46 4.72
N GLU A 62 2.06 -3.25 4.59
CA GLU A 62 3.11 -4.10 5.13
C GLU A 62 3.06 -4.15 6.67
N ASP A 63 2.84 -3.00 7.33
CA ASP A 63 2.63 -2.96 8.79
C ASP A 63 1.37 -3.73 9.18
N LEU A 64 0.28 -3.57 8.40
CA LEU A 64 -0.99 -4.25 8.66
C LEU A 64 -0.84 -5.76 8.60
N ILE A 65 -0.08 -6.30 7.64
CA ILE A 65 0.05 -7.75 7.50
C ILE A 65 1.08 -8.36 8.46
N GLN A 66 2.11 -7.61 8.85
CA GLN A 66 3.15 -8.06 9.78
C GLN A 66 2.72 -7.92 11.24
N ASN A 67 1.98 -6.86 11.57
CA ASN A 67 1.57 -6.54 12.94
C ASN A 67 0.05 -6.25 13.02
N PRO A 68 -0.81 -7.18 12.55
CA PRO A 68 -2.23 -6.91 12.34
C PRO A 68 -2.96 -6.49 13.62
N THR A 69 -2.66 -7.10 14.77
CA THR A 69 -3.31 -6.76 16.04
C THR A 69 -3.06 -5.28 16.40
N SER A 70 -1.80 -4.87 16.44
CA SER A 70 -1.42 -3.49 16.80
C SER A 70 -1.99 -2.47 15.80
N VAL A 71 -1.93 -2.77 14.51
CA VAL A 71 -2.45 -1.88 13.47
C VAL A 71 -3.97 -1.74 13.55
N ILE A 72 -4.70 -2.84 13.79
CA ILE A 72 -6.16 -2.79 13.95
C ILE A 72 -6.56 -2.04 15.23
N GLU A 73 -5.79 -2.16 16.32
CA GLU A 73 -6.01 -1.35 17.52
C GLU A 73 -5.82 0.14 17.25
N ILE A 74 -4.78 0.52 16.49
CA ILE A 74 -4.57 1.91 16.04
C ILE A 74 -5.76 2.41 15.21
N ILE A 75 -6.28 1.58 14.29
CA ILE A 75 -7.45 1.90 13.47
C ILE A 75 -8.70 2.05 14.35
N ALA A 76 -8.94 1.13 15.27
CA ALA A 76 -10.09 1.15 16.16
C ALA A 76 -10.10 2.41 17.04
N ASN A 77 -8.93 2.75 17.61
CA ASN A 77 -8.75 3.98 18.37
C ASN A 77 -9.03 5.23 17.52
N HIS A 78 -8.55 5.26 16.26
CA HIS A 78 -8.84 6.35 15.34
C HIS A 78 -10.33 6.51 15.04
N LEU A 79 -11.05 5.39 14.93
CA LEU A 79 -12.49 5.34 14.65
C LEU A 79 -13.36 5.49 15.91
N GLY A 80 -12.76 5.59 17.11
CA GLY A 80 -13.49 5.67 18.37
C GLY A 80 -14.26 4.39 18.73
N VAL A 81 -13.83 3.23 18.21
CA VAL A 81 -14.44 1.92 18.50
C VAL A 81 -13.48 1.03 19.30
N LYS A 82 -14.02 0.09 20.07
CA LYS A 82 -13.22 -0.88 20.81
C LYS A 82 -12.91 -2.10 19.94
N ALA A 83 -11.63 -2.39 19.71
CA ALA A 83 -11.22 -3.64 19.08
C ALA A 83 -11.40 -4.81 20.06
N LYS A 84 -12.01 -5.91 19.61
CA LYS A 84 -12.07 -7.19 20.33
C LYS A 84 -11.87 -8.33 19.36
N PHE A 85 -10.78 -9.08 19.54
CA PHE A 85 -10.44 -10.21 18.67
C PHE A 85 -10.94 -11.51 19.29
N ARG A 86 -11.75 -12.28 18.54
CA ARG A 86 -12.21 -13.62 18.99
C ARG A 86 -11.11 -14.69 18.86
N LYS A 87 -10.18 -14.48 17.93
CA LYS A 87 -9.02 -15.33 17.65
C LYS A 87 -7.83 -14.42 17.31
N PRO A 88 -6.58 -14.90 17.46
CA PRO A 88 -5.42 -14.19 16.95
C PRO A 88 -5.60 -13.87 15.46
N LEU A 89 -5.22 -12.67 15.05
CA LEU A 89 -5.23 -12.31 13.64
C LEU A 89 -4.08 -13.01 12.91
N PRO A 90 -4.27 -13.40 11.64
CA PRO A 90 -3.22 -14.05 10.87
C PRO A 90 -2.08 -13.08 10.63
N ILE A 91 -0.88 -13.43 11.10
CA ILE A 91 0.34 -12.73 10.74
C ILE A 91 0.78 -13.29 9.39
N ILE A 92 0.85 -12.42 8.39
CA ILE A 92 1.32 -12.81 7.05
C ILE A 92 2.75 -12.29 6.93
N LYS A 93 3.70 -13.21 6.76
CA LYS A 93 5.08 -12.85 6.48
C LYS A 93 5.09 -12.00 5.21
N GLN A 94 5.79 -10.86 5.28
CA GLN A 94 5.98 -10.04 4.09
C GLN A 94 6.65 -10.90 3.02
N LEU A 95 5.98 -11.02 1.88
CA LEU A 95 6.52 -11.72 0.72
C LEU A 95 7.80 -11.01 0.29
N ALA A 96 8.88 -11.79 0.15
CA ALA A 96 10.03 -11.31 -0.59
C ALA A 96 9.58 -10.96 -2.02
N ILE A 97 10.28 -10.03 -2.65
CA ILE A 97 9.91 -9.63 -4.02
C ILE A 97 10.01 -10.84 -4.94
N GLU A 98 11.02 -11.66 -4.76
CA GLU A 98 11.28 -12.89 -5.49
C GLU A 98 10.10 -13.87 -5.35
N ASP A 99 9.64 -14.11 -4.12
CA ASP A 99 8.48 -14.98 -3.86
C ASP A 99 7.21 -14.45 -4.52
N PHE A 100 7.02 -13.13 -4.51
CA PHE A 100 5.88 -12.48 -5.16
C PHE A 100 5.93 -12.66 -6.68
N LEU A 101 7.10 -12.46 -7.29
CA LEU A 101 7.29 -12.64 -8.73
C LEU A 101 7.00 -14.09 -9.15
N VAL A 102 7.52 -15.07 -8.41
CA VAL A 102 7.24 -16.50 -8.64
C VAL A 102 5.75 -16.79 -8.54
N THR A 103 5.09 -16.32 -7.48
CA THR A 103 3.65 -16.53 -7.26
C THR A 103 2.79 -15.93 -8.38
N LYS A 104 3.29 -14.87 -9.02
CA LYS A 104 2.57 -14.15 -10.10
C LYS A 104 3.01 -14.55 -11.50
N GLY A 105 3.96 -15.48 -11.64
CA GLY A 105 4.49 -15.89 -12.95
C GLY A 105 5.21 -14.76 -13.70
N ILE A 106 5.81 -13.81 -12.98
CA ILE A 106 6.53 -12.68 -13.55
C ILE A 106 8.02 -13.02 -13.62
N SER A 107 8.66 -12.81 -14.78
CA SER A 107 10.10 -12.99 -14.92
C SER A 107 10.88 -11.87 -14.20
N ILE A 108 12.00 -12.23 -13.57
CA ILE A 108 12.85 -11.28 -12.83
C ILE A 108 13.34 -10.15 -13.75
N GLY A 109 13.82 -10.46 -14.95
CA GLY A 109 14.31 -9.44 -15.89
C GLY A 109 13.24 -8.42 -16.32
N SER A 110 11.98 -8.86 -16.48
CA SER A 110 10.87 -7.94 -16.76
C SER A 110 10.55 -7.06 -15.54
N ALA A 111 10.59 -7.65 -14.35
CA ALA A 111 10.35 -6.93 -13.10
C ALA A 111 11.44 -5.90 -12.78
N GLU A 112 12.70 -6.17 -13.11
CA GLU A 112 13.82 -5.23 -12.90
C GLU A 112 13.63 -3.93 -13.69
N VAL A 113 13.25 -4.03 -14.96
CA VAL A 113 12.93 -2.87 -15.80
C VAL A 113 11.79 -2.06 -15.18
N ASP A 114 10.75 -2.74 -14.69
CA ASP A 114 9.64 -2.10 -13.99
C ASP A 114 10.10 -1.43 -12.69
N PHE A 115 10.97 -2.06 -11.90
CA PHE A 115 11.46 -1.50 -10.65
C PHE A 115 12.29 -0.24 -10.86
N MET A 116 13.10 -0.17 -11.93
CA MET A 116 13.82 1.06 -12.28
C MET A 116 12.86 2.22 -12.54
N VAL A 117 11.78 1.98 -13.30
CA VAL A 117 10.75 2.99 -13.57
C VAL A 117 10.01 3.36 -12.29
N ILE A 118 9.65 2.37 -11.46
CA ILE A 118 8.93 2.58 -10.20
C ILE A 118 9.77 3.41 -9.24
N GLU A 119 11.05 3.12 -9.07
CA GLU A 119 11.93 3.90 -8.20
C GLU A 119 12.07 5.34 -8.71
N ARG A 120 12.31 5.50 -10.01
CA ARG A 120 12.46 6.82 -10.65
C ARG A 120 11.20 7.68 -10.48
N VAL A 121 10.02 7.12 -10.72
CA VAL A 121 8.76 7.88 -10.79
C VAL A 121 8.02 7.89 -9.45
N CYS A 122 7.85 6.75 -8.80
CA CYS A 122 7.11 6.61 -7.55
C CYS A 122 7.97 6.79 -6.28
N GLY A 123 9.29 6.60 -6.35
CA GLY A 123 10.17 6.47 -5.18
C GLY A 123 10.13 7.65 -4.21
N LYS A 124 10.07 8.89 -4.71
CA LYS A 124 9.97 10.09 -3.86
C LYS A 124 8.70 10.08 -2.99
N ILE A 125 7.56 9.67 -3.54
CA ILE A 125 6.29 9.62 -2.81
C ILE A 125 6.26 8.41 -1.89
N ALA A 126 6.75 7.25 -2.34
CA ALA A 126 6.86 6.04 -1.53
C ALA A 126 7.67 6.28 -0.24
N LYS A 127 8.78 7.02 -0.33
CA LYS A 127 9.58 7.44 0.84
C LYS A 127 8.78 8.22 1.88
N ARG A 128 7.81 9.06 1.46
CA ARG A 128 6.94 9.82 2.38
C ARG A 128 5.95 8.93 3.15
N PHE A 129 5.71 7.71 2.68
CA PHE A 129 4.98 6.68 3.41
C PHE A 129 5.91 5.82 4.28
N GLY A 130 7.22 5.96 4.17
CA GLY A 130 8.20 5.15 4.89
C GLY A 130 8.63 3.88 4.13
N TYR A 131 8.39 3.80 2.82
CA TYR A 131 8.99 2.76 1.98
C TYR A 131 10.42 3.13 1.62
N THR A 132 11.36 2.19 1.81
CA THR A 132 12.77 2.39 1.48
C THR A 132 13.02 2.20 -0.01
N SER A 133 13.90 3.04 -0.55
CA SER A 133 14.49 2.90 -1.89
C SER A 133 15.47 1.74 -1.93
N MET A 134 15.58 1.07 -3.08
CA MET A 134 16.48 -0.07 -3.28
C MET A 134 17.96 0.30 -3.44
N HIS A 135 18.34 1.58 -3.49
CA HIS A 135 19.77 1.93 -3.53
C HIS A 135 20.37 1.96 -2.12
N LYS A 136 20.97 0.84 -1.73
CA LYS A 136 22.28 0.84 -1.07
C LYS A 136 23.34 0.51 -2.12
#